data_AF-Q57359-F1
#
_entry.id   AF-Q57359-F1
#
_cell.length_a   1.000
_cell.length_b   1.000
_cell.length_c   1.000
_cell.angle_alpha   90.00
_cell.angle_beta   90.00
_cell.angle_gamma   90.00
#
_symmetry.space_group_name_H-M   'P 1'
#
loop_
_entity.id
_entity.type
_entity.pdbx_description
1 polymer ?
#
loop_
_entity_poly.entity_id
_entity_poly.type
_entity_poly.pdbx_seq_one_letter_code
_entity_poly.pdbx_strand_id
1 'polypeptide(L)'
;MKKNTLSAILMTLFLFISCNNSGGDTASTNPDESAKGPNLTEISKKITDSNAFVLAVKEVEALLSSIDELAKAIGQKIQQNGLSPDAADHNTSLLAGAYAISNLITQKLNALKDSGELKAEIEEAKNRSAAFTKKLADSHAELGVAAGAATTDNAKRAILKTHANEDKGAKELKDLFKSVESLAKAAKAASSSSVKELTNPVVAESPKKP
;
A
#
# COMPACT_ATOMS: atom_id res chain seq x y z
N MET A 1 -1.91 -7.52 13.32
CA MET A 1 -1.43 -8.72 14.05
C MET A 1 -0.83 -8.22 15.35
N LYS A 2 -1.30 -8.70 16.50
CA LYS A 2 -0.79 -8.25 17.80
C LYS A 2 0.70 -8.63 17.89
N LYS A 3 1.55 -7.78 18.47
CA LYS A 3 3.00 -8.00 18.61
C LYS A 3 3.32 -9.39 19.22
N ASN A 4 2.39 -9.88 20.04
CA ASN A 4 2.42 -11.15 20.75
C ASN A 4 2.33 -12.36 19.81
N THR A 5 1.67 -12.23 18.64
CA THR A 5 1.53 -13.32 17.67
C THR A 5 2.81 -13.51 16.86
N LEU A 6 3.53 -12.44 16.54
CA LEU A 6 4.81 -12.50 15.83
C LEU A 6 5.92 -13.09 16.72
N SER A 7 5.95 -12.71 18.01
CA SER A 7 6.93 -13.24 18.97
C SER A 7 6.73 -14.72 19.28
N ALA A 8 5.48 -15.19 19.33
CA ALA A 8 5.17 -16.60 19.54
C ALA A 8 5.58 -17.46 18.33
N ILE A 9 5.35 -16.96 17.11
CA ILE A 9 5.80 -17.61 15.86
C ILE A 9 7.34 -17.66 15.79
N LEU A 10 8.03 -16.61 16.23
CA LEU A 10 9.50 -16.55 16.23
C LEU A 10 10.14 -17.53 17.23
N MET A 11 9.54 -17.71 18.43
CA MET A 11 10.04 -18.66 19.41
C MET A 11 9.79 -20.13 19.03
N THR A 12 8.68 -20.44 18.37
CA THR A 12 8.44 -21.81 17.87
C THR A 12 9.40 -22.17 16.75
N LEU A 13 9.77 -21.22 15.90
CA LEU A 13 10.72 -21.43 14.80
C LEU A 13 12.13 -21.86 15.27
N PHE A 14 12.63 -21.32 16.39
CA PHE A 14 13.93 -21.71 16.97
C PHE A 14 13.97 -23.15 17.47
N LEU A 15 12.83 -23.67 17.96
CA LEU A 15 12.71 -25.05 18.43
C LEU A 15 12.76 -26.06 17.28
N PHE A 16 12.15 -25.77 16.13
CA PHE A 16 12.16 -26.68 14.97
C PHE A 16 13.54 -26.76 14.28
N ILE A 17 14.31 -25.66 14.23
CA ILE A 17 15.67 -25.67 13.65
C ILE A 17 16.65 -26.44 14.55
N SER A 18 16.43 -26.43 15.87
CA SER A 18 17.30 -27.12 16.83
C SER A 18 17.20 -28.64 16.78
N CYS A 19 16.10 -29.20 16.25
CA CYS A 19 15.92 -30.65 16.10
C CYS A 19 16.53 -31.22 14.80
N ASN A 20 16.92 -30.38 13.83
CA ASN A 20 17.49 -30.85 12.55
C ASN A 20 19.04 -30.95 12.56
N ASN A 21 19.69 -30.76 13.72
CA ASN A 21 21.15 -30.90 13.88
C ASN A 21 21.56 -32.10 14.75
N SER A 22 20.68 -33.06 15.00
CA SER A 22 21.06 -34.31 15.65
C SER A 22 21.71 -35.23 14.62
N GLY A 23 23.03 -35.12 14.50
CA GLY A 23 23.87 -36.01 13.71
C GLY A 23 23.73 -37.45 14.21
N GLY A 24 23.05 -38.28 13.41
CA GLY A 24 23.08 -39.73 13.52
C GLY A 24 24.00 -40.27 12.42
N ASP A 25 25.13 -40.83 12.84
CA ASP A 25 25.99 -41.68 12.01
C ASP A 25 25.17 -42.80 11.39
N THR A 26 25.06 -42.85 10.06
CA THR A 26 24.98 -44.11 9.31
C THR A 26 25.47 -43.90 7.88
N ALA A 27 26.46 -44.70 7.50
CA ALA A 27 26.97 -44.81 6.15
C ALA A 27 25.85 -45.31 5.20
N SER A 28 25.37 -44.44 4.32
CA SER A 28 24.66 -44.82 3.10
C SER A 28 25.12 -43.90 1.99
N THR A 29 25.85 -44.48 1.04
CA THR A 29 26.28 -43.82 -0.19
C THR A 29 25.06 -43.53 -1.05
N ASN A 30 24.87 -42.25 -1.37
CA ASN A 30 23.75 -41.62 -2.08
C ASN A 30 22.64 -41.11 -1.14
N PRO A 31 22.80 -39.92 -0.54
CA PRO A 31 21.66 -39.20 0.00
C PRO A 31 20.71 -38.93 -1.17
N ASP A 32 19.50 -39.46 -1.06
CA ASP A 32 18.41 -39.22 -2.00
C ASP A 32 18.21 -37.70 -2.14
N GLU A 33 18.57 -37.13 -3.30
CA GLU A 33 18.39 -35.69 -3.58
C GLU A 33 16.91 -35.27 -3.54
N SER A 34 15.98 -36.23 -3.48
CA SER A 34 14.54 -36.04 -3.31
C SER A 34 14.15 -35.42 -1.95
N ALA A 35 15.02 -35.48 -0.93
CA ALA A 35 14.75 -34.96 0.41
C ALA A 35 15.25 -33.51 0.64
N LYS A 36 15.41 -32.70 -0.42
CA LYS A 36 15.74 -31.28 -0.24
C LYS A 36 14.54 -30.57 0.39
N GLY A 37 14.68 -30.19 1.66
CA GLY A 37 13.77 -29.28 2.35
C GLY A 37 13.62 -27.94 1.62
N PRO A 38 12.68 -27.07 2.05
CA PRO A 38 12.37 -25.82 1.36
C PRO A 38 13.62 -24.98 1.08
N ASN A 39 13.73 -24.44 -0.14
CA ASN A 39 14.86 -23.60 -0.54
C ASN A 39 14.84 -22.27 0.23
N LEU A 40 15.49 -22.24 1.40
CA LEU A 40 15.46 -21.11 2.32
C LEU A 40 16.04 -19.82 1.70
N THR A 41 17.03 -19.93 0.80
CA THR A 41 17.60 -18.77 0.11
C THR A 41 16.57 -18.13 -0.82
N GLU A 42 15.82 -18.92 -1.57
CA GLU A 42 14.78 -18.43 -2.47
C GLU A 42 13.59 -17.87 -1.69
N ILE A 43 13.11 -18.59 -0.66
CA ILE A 43 11.98 -18.17 0.16
C ILE A 43 12.30 -16.87 0.94
N SER A 44 13.50 -16.77 1.54
CA SER A 44 13.91 -15.55 2.26
C SER A 44 14.00 -14.33 1.34
N LYS A 45 14.44 -14.52 0.08
CA LYS A 45 14.40 -13.48 -0.95
C LYS A 45 12.96 -13.07 -1.27
N LYS A 46 12.07 -14.04 -1.53
CA LYS A 46 10.65 -13.78 -1.83
C LYS A 46 9.94 -13.02 -0.70
N ILE A 47 10.22 -13.39 0.56
CA ILE A 47 9.70 -12.69 1.75
C ILE A 47 10.23 -11.25 1.81
N THR A 48 11.54 -11.05 1.58
CA THR A 48 12.16 -9.71 1.59
C THR A 48 11.53 -8.81 0.53
N ASP A 49 11.42 -9.31 -0.71
CA ASP A 49 10.86 -8.56 -1.83
C ASP A 49 9.37 -8.24 -1.61
N SER A 50 8.58 -9.20 -1.13
CA SER A 50 7.16 -9.00 -0.80
C SER A 50 6.96 -8.00 0.34
N ASN A 51 7.81 -8.02 1.37
CA ASN A 51 7.75 -7.07 2.48
C ASN A 51 8.11 -5.65 2.05
N ALA A 52 9.14 -5.50 1.20
CA ALA A 52 9.49 -4.20 0.62
C ALA A 52 8.33 -3.63 -0.20
N PHE A 53 7.63 -4.47 -0.96
CA PHE A 53 6.44 -4.08 -1.71
C PHE A 53 5.29 -3.63 -0.79
N VAL A 54 4.98 -4.41 0.26
CA VAL A 54 3.96 -4.06 1.25
C VAL A 54 4.27 -2.71 1.92
N LEU A 55 5.53 -2.43 2.25
CA LEU A 55 5.95 -1.15 2.82
C LEU A 55 5.73 0.02 1.85
N ALA A 56 6.07 -0.16 0.58
CA ALA A 56 5.86 0.86 -0.45
C ALA A 56 4.36 1.18 -0.66
N VAL A 57 3.50 0.16 -0.69
CA VAL A 57 2.04 0.37 -0.77
C VAL A 57 1.53 1.06 0.51
N LYS A 58 2.10 0.74 1.68
CA LYS A 58 1.71 1.38 2.94
C LYS A 58 2.02 2.88 2.98
N GLU A 59 3.13 3.29 2.36
CA GLU A 59 3.46 4.70 2.19
C GLU A 59 2.37 5.43 1.37
N VAL A 60 1.89 4.82 0.29
CA VAL A 60 0.80 5.37 -0.53
C VAL A 60 -0.51 5.48 0.26
N GLU A 61 -0.88 4.46 1.04
CA GLU A 61 -2.05 4.53 1.94
C GLU A 61 -1.95 5.70 2.94
N ALA A 62 -0.75 5.96 3.47
CA ALA A 62 -0.52 7.04 4.42
C ALA A 62 -0.66 8.43 3.74
N LEU A 63 -0.16 8.59 2.52
CA LEU A 63 -0.36 9.80 1.72
C LEU A 63 -1.83 10.04 1.38
N LEU A 64 -2.58 8.98 1.07
CA LEU A 64 -4.03 9.09 0.87
C LEU A 64 -4.75 9.51 2.15
N SER A 65 -4.33 8.95 3.29
CA SER A 65 -4.88 9.33 4.60
C SER A 65 -4.56 10.78 4.97
N SER A 66 -3.40 11.31 4.56
CA SER A 66 -3.08 12.72 4.80
C SER A 66 -3.99 13.66 4.01
N ILE A 67 -4.49 13.27 2.82
CA ILE A 67 -5.52 14.03 2.11
C ILE A 67 -6.85 14.05 2.89
N ASP A 68 -7.24 12.94 3.54
CA ASP A 68 -8.42 12.94 4.43
C ASP A 68 -8.23 13.89 5.62
N GLU A 69 -7.01 14.00 6.17
CA GLU A 69 -6.72 14.99 7.21
C GLU A 69 -6.77 16.43 6.68
N LEU A 70 -6.28 16.69 5.45
CA LEU A 70 -6.43 17.99 4.80
C LEU A 70 -7.90 18.33 4.57
N ALA A 71 -8.74 17.36 4.21
CA ALA A 71 -10.17 17.57 4.01
C ALA A 71 -10.88 18.05 5.31
N LYS A 72 -10.38 17.67 6.50
CA LYS A 72 -10.88 18.17 7.78
C LYS A 72 -10.53 19.65 8.04
N ALA A 73 -9.49 20.15 7.39
CA ALA A 73 -9.05 21.55 7.52
C ALA A 73 -9.76 22.50 6.53
N ILE A 74 -10.66 22.01 5.68
CA ILE A 74 -11.42 22.86 4.75
C ILE A 74 -12.27 23.87 5.51
N GLY A 75 -12.18 25.13 5.10
CA GLY A 75 -12.90 26.25 5.71
C GLY A 75 -12.48 26.48 7.16
N GLN A 76 -11.27 26.08 7.53
CA GLN A 76 -10.72 26.27 8.88
C GLN A 76 -9.51 27.20 8.84
N LYS A 77 -9.27 27.85 9.98
CA LYS A 77 -8.03 28.56 10.32
C LYS A 77 -7.54 28.14 11.69
N ILE A 78 -6.25 28.34 11.93
CA ILE A 78 -5.64 28.10 13.24
C ILE A 78 -6.00 29.26 14.18
N GLN A 79 -6.43 28.91 15.38
CA GLN A 79 -6.57 29.78 16.55
C GLN A 79 -5.85 29.16 17.74
N GLN A 80 -5.83 29.87 18.88
CA GLN A 80 -5.13 29.46 20.11
C GLN A 80 -5.46 28.03 20.54
N ASN A 81 -6.71 27.57 20.33
CA ASN A 81 -7.19 26.27 20.78
C ASN A 81 -7.39 25.26 19.64
N GLY A 82 -6.74 25.46 18.49
CA GLY A 82 -6.80 24.55 17.35
C GLY A 82 -7.52 25.14 16.14
N LEU A 83 -8.27 24.30 15.41
CA LEU A 83 -8.98 24.72 14.20
C LEU A 83 -10.31 25.40 14.55
N SER A 84 -10.62 26.47 13.83
CA SER A 84 -11.89 27.21 13.93
C SER A 84 -12.38 27.58 12.53
N PRO A 85 -13.70 27.75 12.32
CA PRO A 85 -14.22 28.15 11.02
C PRO A 85 -13.58 29.45 10.49
N ASP A 86 -13.20 29.44 9.22
CA ASP A 86 -12.82 30.62 8.47
C ASP A 86 -14.02 31.14 7.68
N ALA A 87 -14.42 32.39 7.94
CA ALA A 87 -15.60 33.00 7.33
C ALA A 87 -15.36 33.43 5.87
N ALA A 88 -14.12 33.35 5.38
CA ALA A 88 -13.70 33.92 4.11
C ALA A 88 -13.37 32.88 3.02
N ASP A 89 -13.64 31.58 3.26
CA ASP A 89 -13.55 30.54 2.22
C ASP A 89 -12.16 30.47 1.52
N HIS A 90 -11.08 30.51 2.28
CA HIS A 90 -9.72 30.53 1.74
C HIS A 90 -9.06 29.14 1.60
N ASN A 91 -9.56 28.29 0.69
CA ASN A 91 -9.06 26.90 0.56
C ASN A 91 -8.01 26.67 -0.54
N THR A 92 -7.64 27.67 -1.32
CA THR A 92 -6.80 27.45 -2.52
C THR A 92 -5.43 26.86 -2.19
N SER A 93 -4.75 27.34 -1.14
CA SER A 93 -3.44 26.81 -0.74
C SER A 93 -3.53 25.39 -0.16
N LEU A 94 -4.61 25.09 0.58
CA LEU A 94 -4.92 23.75 1.06
C LEU A 94 -5.10 22.76 -0.10
N LEU A 95 -5.86 23.18 -1.13
CA LEU A 95 -6.08 22.39 -2.35
C LEU A 95 -4.80 22.22 -3.17
N ALA A 96 -3.95 23.25 -3.26
CA ALA A 96 -2.63 23.12 -3.88
C ALA A 96 -1.75 22.09 -3.13
N GLY A 97 -1.84 22.04 -1.80
CA GLY A 97 -1.20 21.01 -0.98
C GLY A 97 -1.73 19.61 -1.29
N ALA A 98 -3.05 19.44 -1.38
CA ALA A 98 -3.66 18.16 -1.75
C ALA A 98 -3.25 17.72 -3.17
N TYR A 99 -3.17 18.65 -4.13
CA TYR A 99 -2.67 18.39 -5.49
C TYR A 99 -1.19 17.99 -5.51
N ALA A 100 -0.36 18.61 -4.67
CA ALA A 100 1.05 18.20 -4.55
C ALA A 100 1.17 16.76 -4.01
N ILE A 101 0.34 16.39 -3.03
CA ILE A 101 0.28 15.02 -2.51
C ILE A 101 -0.25 14.04 -3.56
N SER A 102 -1.24 14.42 -4.37
CA SER A 102 -1.77 13.56 -5.44
C SER A 102 -0.70 13.25 -6.51
N ASN A 103 0.12 14.23 -6.85
CA ASN A 103 1.29 14.02 -7.72
C ASN A 103 2.31 13.08 -7.07
N LEU A 104 2.61 13.26 -5.79
CA LEU A 104 3.52 12.37 -5.06
C LEU A 104 3.00 10.93 -5.01
N ILE A 105 1.70 10.73 -4.77
CA ILE A 105 1.06 9.41 -4.84
C ILE A 105 1.27 8.78 -6.21
N THR A 106 1.02 9.54 -7.28
CA THR A 106 1.22 9.07 -8.66
C THR A 106 2.68 8.66 -8.91
N GLN A 107 3.65 9.46 -8.45
CA GLN A 107 5.08 9.14 -8.54
C GLN A 107 5.42 7.85 -7.78
N LYS A 108 4.90 7.67 -6.57
CA LYS A 108 5.14 6.49 -5.74
C LYS A 108 4.55 5.23 -6.36
N LEU A 109 3.33 5.31 -6.90
CA LEU A 109 2.70 4.20 -7.63
C LEU A 109 3.46 3.85 -8.92
N ASN A 110 3.98 4.85 -9.63
CA ASN A 110 4.84 4.63 -10.81
C ASN A 110 6.19 4.01 -10.47
N ALA A 111 6.70 4.22 -9.25
CA ALA A 111 7.94 3.61 -8.78
C ALA A 111 7.76 2.16 -8.27
N LEU A 112 6.51 1.68 -8.11
CA LEU A 112 6.27 0.28 -7.78
C LEU A 112 6.71 -0.60 -8.95
N LYS A 113 7.62 -1.53 -8.67
CA LYS A 113 8.07 -2.53 -9.65
C LYS A 113 6.92 -3.48 -9.99
N ASP A 114 6.87 -3.89 -11.25
CA ASP A 114 5.99 -4.99 -11.68
C ASP A 114 6.31 -6.24 -10.86
N SER A 115 5.37 -6.68 -10.04
CA SER A 115 5.49 -7.91 -9.24
C SER A 115 4.91 -9.14 -9.93
N GLY A 116 4.60 -9.03 -11.23
CA GLY A 116 3.95 -10.06 -12.04
C GLY A 116 2.50 -10.28 -11.61
N GLU A 117 2.31 -10.86 -10.43
CA GLU A 117 1.01 -11.23 -9.85
C GLU A 117 0.14 -10.03 -9.47
N LEU A 118 0.74 -8.88 -9.09
CA LEU A 118 -0.02 -7.68 -8.69
C LEU A 118 -0.08 -6.61 -9.79
N LYS A 119 0.30 -6.97 -11.02
CA LYS A 119 0.40 -6.00 -12.12
C LYS A 119 -0.93 -5.31 -12.40
N ALA A 120 -2.04 -6.04 -12.35
CA ALA A 120 -3.36 -5.49 -12.60
C ALA A 120 -3.76 -4.45 -11.54
N GLU A 121 -3.53 -4.75 -10.26
CA GLU A 121 -3.82 -3.88 -9.13
C GLU A 121 -2.93 -2.62 -9.13
N ILE A 122 -1.66 -2.77 -9.49
CA ILE A 122 -0.72 -1.65 -9.65
C ILE A 122 -1.21 -0.70 -10.75
N GLU A 123 -1.53 -1.22 -11.93
CA GLU A 123 -1.98 -0.41 -13.06
C GLU A 123 -3.32 0.27 -12.78
N GLU A 124 -4.25 -0.42 -12.13
CA GLU A 124 -5.52 0.19 -11.70
C GLU A 124 -5.26 1.35 -10.74
N ALA A 125 -4.42 1.18 -9.72
CA ALA A 125 -4.09 2.24 -8.78
C ALA A 125 -3.40 3.44 -9.47
N LYS A 126 -2.46 3.18 -10.39
CA LYS A 126 -1.82 4.23 -11.21
C LYS A 126 -2.86 5.01 -12.01
N ASN A 127 -3.75 4.32 -12.71
CA ASN A 127 -4.80 4.95 -13.52
C ASN A 127 -5.73 5.82 -12.66
N ARG A 128 -6.14 5.34 -11.49
CA ARG A 128 -6.96 6.14 -10.56
C ARG A 128 -6.20 7.34 -9.99
N SER A 129 -4.90 7.21 -9.73
CA SER A 129 -4.08 8.32 -9.24
C SER A 129 -3.90 9.44 -10.27
N ALA A 130 -3.69 9.05 -11.53
CA ALA A 130 -3.63 9.97 -12.66
C ALA A 130 -4.99 10.65 -12.88
N ALA A 131 -6.10 9.89 -12.83
CA ALA A 131 -7.45 10.43 -12.97
C ALA A 131 -7.77 11.46 -11.89
N PHE A 132 -7.46 11.17 -10.62
CA PHE A 132 -7.66 12.12 -9.52
C PHE A 132 -6.86 13.41 -9.71
N THR A 133 -5.55 13.28 -9.96
CA THR A 133 -4.67 14.44 -10.19
C THR A 133 -5.15 15.27 -11.38
N LYS A 134 -5.50 14.61 -12.49
CA LYS A 134 -6.04 15.28 -13.68
C LYS A 134 -7.34 16.00 -13.38
N LYS A 135 -8.26 15.40 -12.61
CA LYS A 135 -9.55 16.02 -12.29
C LYS A 135 -9.40 17.29 -11.47
N LEU A 136 -8.46 17.32 -10.53
CA LEU A 136 -8.11 18.53 -9.78
C LEU A 136 -7.57 19.62 -10.72
N ALA A 137 -6.66 19.25 -11.63
CA ALA A 137 -6.09 20.17 -12.61
C ALA A 137 -7.14 20.72 -13.59
N ASP A 138 -8.04 19.86 -14.10
CA ASP A 138 -9.10 20.27 -15.01
C ASP A 138 -10.12 21.20 -14.31
N SER A 139 -10.24 21.11 -12.99
CA SER A 139 -11.12 21.95 -12.17
C SER A 139 -10.42 23.24 -11.66
N HIS A 140 -9.25 23.59 -12.21
CA HIS A 140 -8.44 24.71 -11.73
C HIS A 140 -9.17 26.06 -11.68
N ALA A 141 -10.15 26.29 -12.57
CA ALA A 141 -10.92 27.54 -12.59
C ALA A 141 -11.69 27.78 -11.29
N GLU A 142 -12.05 26.71 -10.57
CA GLU A 142 -12.82 26.76 -9.31
C GLU A 142 -11.99 26.36 -8.09
N LEU A 143 -10.90 25.61 -8.28
CA LEU A 143 -10.03 25.14 -7.20
C LEU A 143 -8.75 26.00 -7.03
N GLY A 144 -8.32 26.66 -8.10
CA GLY A 144 -7.11 27.49 -8.17
C GLY A 144 -7.42 28.99 -8.21
N VAL A 145 -8.47 29.43 -7.49
CA VAL A 145 -8.98 30.80 -7.54
C VAL A 145 -8.00 31.77 -6.88
N ALA A 146 -7.86 32.97 -7.45
CA ALA A 146 -7.02 34.02 -6.90
C ALA A 146 -7.42 34.41 -5.47
N ALA A 147 -6.48 35.03 -4.74
CA ALA A 147 -6.67 35.48 -3.36
C ALA A 147 -7.10 34.39 -2.36
N GLY A 148 -6.95 33.12 -2.71
CA GLY A 148 -7.32 32.02 -1.82
C GLY A 148 -8.77 31.55 -1.95
N ALA A 149 -9.61 32.24 -2.72
CA ALA A 149 -11.08 32.20 -2.66
C ALA A 149 -11.78 30.93 -3.22
N ALA A 150 -11.11 29.78 -3.23
CA ALA A 150 -11.75 28.51 -3.51
C ALA A 150 -12.75 28.17 -2.38
N THR A 151 -14.04 28.14 -2.71
CA THR A 151 -15.11 27.97 -1.71
C THR A 151 -15.00 26.66 -0.94
N THR A 152 -15.51 26.64 0.29
CA THR A 152 -15.60 25.41 1.09
C THR A 152 -16.34 24.28 0.37
N ASP A 153 -17.42 24.61 -0.36
CA ASP A 153 -18.16 23.61 -1.15
C ASP A 153 -17.30 23.02 -2.28
N ASN A 154 -16.63 23.87 -3.07
CA ASN A 154 -15.76 23.41 -4.14
C ASN A 154 -14.58 22.58 -3.62
N ALA A 155 -13.99 22.99 -2.49
CA ALA A 155 -12.94 22.22 -1.83
C ALA A 155 -13.43 20.84 -1.36
N LYS A 156 -14.64 20.75 -0.79
CA LYS A 156 -15.24 19.46 -0.39
C LYS A 156 -15.52 18.57 -1.61
N ARG A 157 -16.05 19.13 -2.70
CA ARG A 157 -16.26 18.40 -3.97
C ARG A 157 -14.97 17.85 -4.59
N ALA A 158 -13.82 18.41 -4.20
CA ALA A 158 -12.51 18.01 -4.68
C ALA A 158 -11.84 16.93 -3.80
N ILE A 159 -11.87 17.07 -2.48
CA ILE A 159 -11.07 16.20 -1.59
C ILE A 159 -11.83 15.56 -0.41
N LEU A 160 -13.14 15.79 -0.26
CA LEU A 160 -13.96 15.12 0.75
C LEU A 160 -14.79 13.98 0.12
N LYS A 161 -14.31 12.74 0.26
CA LYS A 161 -14.92 11.51 -0.33
C LYS A 161 -16.36 11.20 0.12
N THR A 162 -16.86 11.91 1.13
CA THR A 162 -18.20 11.75 1.69
C THR A 162 -19.12 12.91 1.34
N HIS A 163 -18.64 13.86 0.54
CA HIS A 163 -19.46 14.99 0.09
C HIS A 163 -20.56 14.50 -0.86
N ALA A 164 -21.73 15.14 -0.81
CA ALA A 164 -22.88 14.73 -1.63
C ALA A 164 -22.65 14.98 -3.13
N ASN A 165 -21.88 16.00 -3.47
CA ASN A 165 -21.43 16.27 -4.83
C ASN A 165 -19.92 15.99 -4.92
N GLU A 166 -19.50 15.15 -5.85
CA GLU A 166 -18.12 14.62 -5.92
C GLU A 166 -17.43 14.95 -7.27
N ASP A 167 -17.97 15.91 -8.02
CA ASP A 167 -17.63 16.17 -9.42
C ASP A 167 -16.37 17.02 -9.67
N LYS A 168 -15.58 17.34 -8.64
CA LYS A 168 -14.30 18.08 -8.75
C LYS A 168 -13.09 17.27 -8.30
N GLY A 169 -13.24 15.98 -8.04
CA GLY A 169 -12.14 15.09 -7.67
C GLY A 169 -12.46 14.14 -6.52
N ALA A 170 -13.47 14.42 -5.70
CA ALA A 170 -13.79 13.57 -4.54
C ALA A 170 -14.20 12.15 -4.98
N LYS A 171 -14.81 12.03 -6.17
CA LYS A 171 -15.16 10.74 -6.76
C LYS A 171 -13.90 9.97 -7.13
N GLU A 172 -12.99 10.61 -7.87
CA GLU A 172 -11.73 10.01 -8.28
C GLU A 172 -10.84 9.66 -7.08
N LEU A 173 -10.84 10.49 -6.03
CA LEU A 173 -10.15 10.23 -4.77
C LEU A 173 -10.70 8.99 -4.07
N LYS A 174 -12.02 8.81 -4.06
CA LYS A 174 -12.70 7.64 -3.50
C LYS A 174 -12.39 6.37 -4.29
N ASP A 175 -12.37 6.46 -5.62
CA ASP A 175 -12.00 5.35 -6.49
C ASP A 175 -10.51 4.99 -6.31
N LEU A 176 -9.63 5.98 -6.17
CA LEU A 176 -8.22 5.79 -5.84
C LEU A 176 -8.04 5.09 -4.49
N PHE A 177 -8.75 5.52 -3.45
CA PHE A 177 -8.74 4.86 -2.13
C PHE A 177 -9.08 3.37 -2.22
N LYS A 178 -10.14 3.02 -2.95
CA LYS A 178 -10.55 1.62 -3.15
C LYS A 178 -9.50 0.82 -3.92
N SER A 179 -8.92 1.39 -4.97
CA SER A 179 -7.89 0.71 -5.76
C SER A 179 -6.63 0.42 -4.94
N VAL A 180 -6.17 1.37 -4.11
CA VAL A 180 -5.02 1.20 -3.23
C VAL A 180 -5.34 0.24 -2.09
N GLU A 181 -6.55 0.23 -1.55
CA GLU A 181 -6.98 -0.76 -0.55
C GLU A 181 -6.92 -2.19 -1.11
N SER A 182 -7.39 -2.39 -2.35
CA SER A 182 -7.30 -3.68 -3.04
C SER A 182 -5.85 -4.08 -3.29
N LEU A 183 -5.00 -3.15 -3.76
CA LEU A 183 -3.57 -3.38 -3.93
C LEU A 183 -2.89 -3.78 -2.60
N ALA A 184 -3.23 -3.11 -1.50
CA ALA A 184 -2.69 -3.40 -0.18
C ALA A 184 -3.12 -4.79 0.32
N LYS A 185 -4.37 -5.19 0.08
CA LYS A 185 -4.86 -6.55 0.39
C LYS A 185 -4.11 -7.60 -0.42
N ALA A 186 -3.93 -7.39 -1.71
CA ALA A 186 -3.22 -8.32 -2.58
C ALA A 186 -1.72 -8.42 -2.22
N ALA A 187 -1.05 -7.30 -1.96
CA ALA A 187 0.33 -7.26 -1.45
C ALA A 187 0.51 -8.06 -0.16
N LYS A 188 -0.42 -7.89 0.79
CA LYS A 188 -0.39 -8.60 2.07
C LYS A 188 -0.65 -10.10 1.90
N ALA A 189 -1.52 -10.49 0.96
CA ALA A 189 -1.75 -11.88 0.62
C ALA A 189 -0.48 -12.53 0.04
N ALA A 190 0.19 -11.88 -0.91
CA ALA A 190 1.45 -12.34 -1.50
C ALA A 190 2.57 -12.51 -0.45
N SER A 191 2.73 -11.52 0.45
CA SER A 191 3.66 -11.62 1.59
C SER A 191 3.31 -12.79 2.51
N SER A 192 2.03 -12.99 2.82
CA SER A 192 1.57 -14.11 3.67
C SER A 192 1.80 -15.47 3.00
N SER A 193 1.61 -15.59 1.68
CA SER A 193 1.90 -16.80 0.92
C SER A 193 3.39 -17.13 0.95
N SER A 194 4.25 -16.12 0.74
CA SER A 194 5.71 -16.28 0.81
C SER A 194 6.18 -16.79 2.18
N VAL A 195 5.55 -16.34 3.27
CA VAL A 195 5.86 -16.83 4.62
C VAL A 195 5.37 -18.27 4.83
N LYS A 196 4.22 -18.65 4.28
CA LYS A 196 3.69 -20.03 4.41
C LYS A 196 4.56 -21.07 3.70
N GLU A 197 5.31 -20.68 2.66
CA GLU A 197 6.27 -21.57 1.99
C GLU A 197 7.35 -22.10 2.93
N LEU A 198 7.64 -21.42 4.05
CA LEU A 198 8.57 -21.93 5.08
C LEU A 198 8.09 -23.21 5.77
N THR A 199 6.78 -23.44 5.79
CA THR A 199 6.15 -24.55 6.53
C THR A 199 5.49 -25.58 5.62
N ASN A 200 5.48 -25.36 4.31
CA ASN A 200 4.90 -26.28 3.35
C ASN A 200 5.95 -27.33 2.94
N PRO A 201 5.56 -28.62 2.82
CA PRO A 201 6.45 -29.63 2.29
C PRO A 201 6.84 -29.31 0.84
N VAL A 202 8.10 -29.52 0.48
CA VAL A 202 8.58 -29.34 -0.90
C VAL A 202 7.84 -30.33 -1.78
N VAL A 203 7.16 -29.82 -2.81
CA VAL A 203 6.61 -30.67 -3.86
C VAL A 203 7.80 -31.24 -4.60
N ALA A 204 8.09 -32.53 -4.42
CA ALA A 204 9.12 -33.23 -5.17
C ALA A 204 8.80 -33.07 -6.68
N GLU A 205 9.76 -32.55 -7.44
CA GLU A 205 9.64 -32.53 -8.91
C GLU A 205 9.42 -33.97 -9.40
N SER A 206 8.34 -34.18 -10.14
CA SER A 206 8.09 -35.49 -10.74
C SER A 206 9.24 -35.84 -11.69
N PRO A 207 9.84 -37.03 -11.59
CA PRO A 207 11.01 -37.37 -12.41
C PRO A 207 10.66 -37.29 -13.90
N LYS A 208 11.48 -36.56 -14.67
CA LYS A 208 11.39 -36.55 -16.13
C LYS A 208 11.57 -37.98 -16.64
N LYS A 209 10.58 -38.49 -17.38
CA LYS A 209 10.66 -39.79 -18.05
C LYS A 209 11.84 -39.80 -19.05
N PRO A 210 12.52 -40.95 -19.20
CA PRO A 210 13.72 -41.09 -20.03
C PRO A 210 13.43 -40.92 -21.52
#